data_AF-A0A165G1U7-F1
#
_entry.id   AF-A0A165G1U7-F1
#
_cell.length_a   1.000
_cell.length_b   1.000
_cell.length_c   1.000
_cell.angle_alpha   90.00
_cell.angle_beta   90.00
_cell.angle_gamma   90.00
#
_symmetry.space_group_name_H-M   'P 1'
#
loop_
_entity.id
_entity.type
_entity.pdbx_description
1 polymer ?
#
loop_
_entity_poly.entity_id
_entity_poly.type
_entity_poly.pdbx_seq_one_letter_code
_entity_poly.pdbx_strand_id
1 'polypeptide(L)'
;MTLWLAAIATGLLAFRIWKIDSASARMKEGSLRPLARIIVESGVIYTGFMIAVLVVLVMDCPPLNFFNQLRSPVTAITFYLIIYRAGSHRTVQRAASAARAHATFSLNSQTTGVSVQYEVTIDCEEHGQETAHVRRSKGTRKITSASASDQSRASDSCNVSVGRSQLRLGQVALYKRREVPAALRSLRQARHICRHHPLFEPLHSLGEVLLGHNDLDSAELFFGESLTIQMDVDYEMVAGYALLNPGATYRQIGDDNKGEANCGLLDDLGHLPLWELAAMGGLMVLASMDIKHNEFNLKDA
;
A
#
# COMPACT_ATOMS: atom_id res chain seq x y z
N MET A 1 3.14 27.26 18.13
CA MET A 1 1.78 27.56 17.62
C MET A 1 1.28 26.48 16.64
N THR A 2 2.14 25.85 15.84
CA THR A 2 1.75 24.79 14.90
C THR A 2 1.29 23.48 15.57
N LEU A 3 1.88 23.12 16.72
CA LEU A 3 1.56 21.87 17.42
C LEU A 3 0.13 21.80 17.97
N TRP A 4 -0.41 22.91 18.48
CA TRP A 4 -1.77 22.91 19.02
C TRP A 4 -2.82 22.81 17.91
N LEU A 5 -2.58 23.46 16.77
CA LEU A 5 -3.42 23.32 15.58
C LEU A 5 -3.42 21.88 15.06
N ALA A 6 -2.25 21.24 14.99
CA ALA A 6 -2.13 19.84 14.57
C ALA A 6 -2.82 18.88 15.55
N ALA A 7 -2.73 19.14 16.86
CA ALA A 7 -3.41 18.34 17.88
C ALA A 7 -4.93 18.50 17.79
N ILE A 8 -5.43 19.73 17.63
CA ILE A 8 -6.87 20.00 17.48
C ILE A 8 -7.42 19.42 16.18
N ALA A 9 -6.68 19.56 15.07
CA ALA A 9 -7.06 19.00 13.77
C ALA A 9 -7.16 17.46 13.84
N THR A 10 -6.16 16.81 14.42
CA THR A 10 -6.16 15.34 14.60
C THR A 10 -7.28 14.89 15.54
N GLY A 11 -7.53 15.64 16.62
CA GLY A 11 -8.64 15.39 17.55
C GLY A 11 -10.01 15.51 16.91
N LEU A 12 -10.24 16.55 16.09
CA LEU A 12 -11.47 16.77 15.35
C LEU A 12 -11.72 15.69 14.29
N LEU A 13 -10.65 15.24 13.61
CA LEU A 13 -10.71 14.16 12.64
C LEU A 13 -11.12 12.84 13.32
N ALA A 14 -10.45 12.49 14.42
CA ALA A 14 -10.77 11.30 15.22
C ALA A 14 -12.21 11.36 15.74
N PHE A 15 -12.66 12.52 16.23
CA PHE A 15 -14.03 12.72 16.70
C PHE A 15 -15.07 12.53 15.59
N ARG A 16 -14.80 13.05 14.38
CA ARG A 16 -15.68 12.85 13.22
C ARG A 16 -15.78 11.38 12.82
N ILE A 17 -14.65 10.68 12.74
CA ILE A 17 -14.62 9.26 12.41
C ILE A 17 -15.43 8.46 13.43
N TRP A 18 -15.24 8.74 14.73
CA TRP A 18 -15.99 8.09 15.79
C TRP A 18 -17.51 8.36 15.70
N LYS A 19 -17.91 9.58 15.36
CA LYS A 19 -19.32 9.95 15.21
C LYS A 19 -19.99 9.22 14.03
N ILE A 20 -19.27 9.10 12.91
CA ILE A 20 -19.75 8.38 11.71
C ILE A 20 -19.82 6.88 11.98
N ASP A 21 -18.79 6.29 12.60
CA ASP A 21 -18.74 4.87 12.92
C ASP A 21 -19.80 4.49 13.97
N SER A 22 -20.05 5.36 14.95
CA SER A 22 -21.11 5.16 15.95
C SER A 22 -22.52 5.20 15.36
N ALA A 23 -22.74 5.98 14.29
CA ALA A 23 -24.02 5.99 13.58
C ALA A 23 -24.20 4.70 12.75
N SER A 24 -23.12 4.20 12.14
CA SER A 24 -23.08 2.93 11.40
C SER A 24 -23.26 1.71 12.32
N ALA A 25 -22.75 1.79 13.55
CA ALA A 25 -22.88 0.76 14.57
C ALA A 25 -24.34 0.45 14.97
N ARG A 26 -25.29 1.36 14.68
CA ARG A 26 -26.72 1.10 14.94
C ARG A 26 -27.35 0.09 13.96
N MET A 27 -26.69 -0.22 12.85
CA MET A 27 -27.21 -1.15 11.83
C MET A 27 -26.53 -2.53 11.84
N LYS A 28 -25.48 -2.74 12.66
CA LYS A 28 -24.84 -4.05 12.85
C LYS A 28 -24.81 -4.38 14.34
N GLU A 29 -25.35 -5.54 14.72
CA GLU A 29 -25.44 -6.05 16.11
C GLU A 29 -24.06 -6.30 16.81
N GLY A 30 -22.96 -5.80 16.25
CA GLY A 30 -21.64 -5.83 16.88
C GLY A 30 -21.36 -4.54 17.64
N SER A 31 -21.32 -4.62 18.97
CA SER A 31 -20.95 -3.49 19.83
C SER A 31 -19.51 -3.04 19.55
N LEU A 32 -19.35 -1.88 18.89
CA LEU A 32 -18.07 -1.20 18.64
C LEU A 32 -17.55 -0.41 19.85
N ARG A 33 -18.32 -0.37 20.96
CA ARG A 33 -17.94 0.30 22.20
C ARG A 33 -16.59 -0.14 22.79
N PRO A 34 -16.19 -1.43 22.74
CA PRO A 34 -14.88 -1.86 23.24
C PRO A 34 -13.73 -1.22 22.46
N LEU A 35 -13.84 -1.12 21.14
CA LEU A 35 -12.81 -0.55 20.29
C LEU A 35 -12.63 0.94 20.54
N ALA A 36 -13.74 1.68 20.64
CA ALA A 36 -13.71 3.12 20.95
C ALA A 36 -13.04 3.39 22.31
N ARG A 37 -13.32 2.59 23.34
CA ARG A 37 -12.70 2.71 24.66
C ARG A 37 -11.18 2.54 24.60
N ILE A 38 -10.71 1.55 23.85
CA ILE A 38 -9.27 1.24 23.70
C ILE A 38 -8.55 2.38 22.97
N ILE A 39 -9.15 2.92 21.91
CA ILE A 39 -8.57 4.07 21.19
C ILE A 39 -8.44 5.27 22.13
N VAL A 40 -9.47 5.54 22.94
CA VAL A 40 -9.43 6.61 23.93
C VAL A 40 -8.35 6.36 24.99
N GLU A 41 -8.25 5.16 25.54
CA GLU A 41 -7.20 4.81 26.52
C GLU A 41 -5.79 5.00 25.95
N SER A 42 -5.54 4.55 24.72
CA SER A 42 -4.24 4.71 24.05
C SER A 42 -3.93 6.18 23.72
N GLY A 43 -4.93 6.95 23.29
CA GLY A 43 -4.79 8.38 23.02
C GLY A 43 -4.50 9.20 24.27
N VAL A 44 -5.10 8.84 25.42
CA VAL A 44 -4.83 9.49 26.71
C VAL A 44 -3.38 9.27 27.15
N ILE A 45 -2.84 8.06 26.96
CA ILE A 45 -1.43 7.77 27.29
C ILE A 45 -0.49 8.61 26.42
N TYR A 46 -0.75 8.66 25.11
CA TYR A 46 0.07 9.42 24.18
C TYR A 46 0.04 10.94 24.42
N THR A 47 -1.16 11.48 24.68
CA THR A 47 -1.33 12.91 24.98
C THR A 47 -0.71 13.27 26.32
N GLY A 48 -0.85 12.43 27.35
CA GLY A 48 -0.16 12.61 28.63
C GLY A 48 1.36 12.65 28.48
N PHE A 49 1.92 11.74 27.67
CA PHE A 49 3.36 11.74 27.36
C PHE A 49 3.78 13.03 26.63
N MET A 50 3.02 13.46 25.61
CA MET A 50 3.33 14.70 24.89
C MET A 50 3.24 15.95 25.77
N ILE A 51 2.30 16.01 26.71
CA ILE A 51 2.21 17.09 27.70
C ILE A 51 3.44 17.08 28.62
N ALA A 52 3.89 15.91 29.09
CA ALA A 52 5.09 15.80 29.91
C ALA A 52 6.34 16.27 29.16
N VAL A 53 6.51 15.86 27.90
CA VAL A 53 7.60 16.35 27.03
C VAL A 53 7.54 17.86 26.87
N LEU A 54 6.33 18.42 26.69
CA LEU A 54 6.14 19.86 26.54
C LEU A 54 6.50 20.62 27.81
N VAL A 55 6.15 20.10 29.00
CA VAL A 55 6.55 20.71 30.29
C VAL A 55 8.07 20.69 30.44
N VAL A 56 8.73 19.57 30.15
CA VAL A 56 10.20 19.45 30.22
C VAL A 56 10.88 20.42 29.25
N LEU A 57 10.28 20.60 28.06
CA LEU A 57 10.77 21.53 27.05
C LEU A 57 10.63 22.99 27.49
N VAL A 58 9.56 23.35 28.22
CA VAL A 58 9.39 24.71 28.78
C VAL A 58 10.34 24.97 29.95
N MET A 59 10.73 23.93 30.69
CA MET A 59 11.62 24.07 31.86
C MET A 59 13.11 24.08 31.50
N ASP A 60 13.49 23.99 30.22
CA ASP A 60 14.90 23.95 29.74
C ASP A 60 15.80 22.99 30.53
N CYS A 61 15.22 21.87 30.99
CA CYS A 61 15.94 20.94 31.84
C CYS A 61 16.82 19.99 31.00
N PRO A 62 17.96 19.51 31.54
CA PRO A 62 18.82 18.51 30.91
C PRO A 62 18.15 17.18 30.45
N PRO A 63 17.04 16.67 31.01
CA PRO A 63 16.47 15.40 30.58
C PRO A 63 15.73 15.46 29.23
N LEU A 64 15.71 16.59 28.53
CA LEU A 64 15.09 16.70 27.20
C LEU A 64 15.63 15.65 26.21
N ASN A 65 16.94 15.37 26.26
CA ASN A 65 17.56 14.34 25.41
C ASN A 65 17.04 12.93 25.72
N PHE A 66 16.77 12.63 26.99
CA PHE A 66 16.19 11.35 27.41
C PHE A 66 14.75 11.20 26.94
N PHE A 67 13.93 12.26 27.07
CA PHE A 67 12.56 12.27 26.56
C PHE A 67 12.48 12.18 25.04
N ASN A 68 13.43 12.78 24.32
CA ASN A 68 13.58 12.63 22.88
C ASN A 68 13.84 11.17 22.48
N GLN A 69 14.71 10.47 23.20
CA GLN A 69 14.97 9.05 22.97
C GLN A 69 13.76 8.17 23.30
N LEU A 70 12.97 8.55 24.33
CA LEU A 70 11.74 7.86 24.71
C LEU A 70 10.57 8.07 23.74
N ARG A 71 10.63 9.07 22.85
CA ARG A 71 9.53 9.34 21.92
C ARG A 71 9.25 8.17 20.99
N SER A 72 10.29 7.56 20.43
CA SER A 72 10.19 6.43 19.50
C SER A 72 9.60 5.15 20.13
N PRO A 73 10.06 4.67 21.31
CA PRO A 73 9.45 3.51 21.94
C PRO A 73 8.01 3.76 22.41
N VAL A 74 7.68 4.97 22.87
CA VAL A 74 6.30 5.28 23.31
C VAL A 74 5.31 5.28 22.14
N THR A 75 5.69 5.81 20.98
CA THR A 75 4.83 5.71 19.78
C THR A 75 4.66 4.26 19.36
N ALA A 76 5.75 3.47 19.35
CA ALA A 76 5.69 2.04 19.02
C ALA A 76 4.76 1.24 19.96
N ILE A 77 4.84 1.48 21.28
CA ILE A 77 3.95 0.84 22.26
C ILE A 77 2.49 1.24 22.01
N THR A 78 2.23 2.50 21.69
CA THR A 78 0.88 2.99 21.40
C THR A 78 0.29 2.30 20.16
N PHE A 79 1.07 2.21 19.07
CA PHE A 79 0.65 1.50 17.86
C PHE A 79 0.46 0.00 18.12
N TYR A 80 1.35 -0.63 18.89
CA TYR A 80 1.24 -2.03 19.24
C TYR A 80 -0.05 -2.33 20.03
N LEU A 81 -0.40 -1.48 21.00
CA LEU A 81 -1.64 -1.62 21.77
C LEU A 81 -2.90 -1.50 20.89
N ILE A 82 -2.88 -0.61 19.91
CA ILE A 82 -3.97 -0.47 18.93
C ILE A 82 -4.09 -1.74 18.07
N ILE A 83 -2.98 -2.21 17.49
CA ILE A 83 -2.96 -3.35 16.56
C ILE A 83 -3.29 -4.66 17.28
N TYR A 84 -2.62 -4.97 18.39
CA TYR A 84 -2.80 -6.21 19.15
C TYR A 84 -4.26 -6.40 19.54
N ARG A 85 -4.91 -5.33 20.00
CA ARG A 85 -6.29 -5.41 20.50
C ARG A 85 -7.33 -5.38 19.39
N ALA A 86 -7.06 -4.66 18.29
CA ALA A 86 -7.85 -4.77 17.06
C ALA A 86 -7.81 -6.20 16.48
N GLY A 87 -6.68 -6.89 16.58
CA GLY A 87 -6.51 -8.29 16.18
C GLY A 87 -7.21 -9.28 17.11
N SER A 88 -7.05 -9.12 18.43
CA SER A 88 -7.58 -10.04 19.44
C SER A 88 -9.11 -10.06 19.52
N HIS A 89 -9.78 -8.93 19.25
CA HIS A 89 -11.25 -8.91 19.22
C HIS A 89 -11.85 -9.74 18.08
N ARG A 90 -11.14 -9.84 16.94
CA ARG A 90 -11.62 -10.62 15.79
C ARG A 90 -11.50 -12.12 16.03
N THR A 91 -10.50 -12.57 16.79
CA THR A 91 -10.29 -14.00 17.07
C THR A 91 -11.30 -14.53 18.08
N VAL A 92 -11.58 -13.79 19.15
CA VAL A 92 -12.63 -14.17 20.13
C VAL A 92 -14.00 -14.21 19.48
N GLN A 93 -14.32 -13.23 18.62
CA GLN A 93 -15.61 -13.15 17.96
C GLN A 93 -15.78 -14.23 16.88
N ARG A 94 -14.71 -14.59 16.15
CA ARG A 94 -14.70 -15.74 15.23
C ARG A 94 -14.81 -17.07 15.97
N ALA A 95 -14.10 -17.26 17.08
CA ALA A 95 -14.19 -18.48 17.88
C ALA A 95 -15.60 -18.66 18.47
N ALA A 96 -16.23 -17.59 18.98
CA ALA A 96 -17.60 -17.62 19.47
C ALA A 96 -18.62 -17.86 18.35
N SER A 97 -18.39 -17.31 17.15
CA SER A 97 -19.26 -17.52 15.97
C SER A 97 -19.11 -18.93 15.41
N ALA A 98 -17.90 -19.50 15.39
CA ALA A 98 -17.64 -20.88 14.99
C ALA A 98 -18.24 -21.88 15.99
N ALA A 99 -18.14 -21.61 17.30
CA ALA A 99 -18.77 -22.43 18.33
C ALA A 99 -20.30 -22.41 18.24
N ARG A 100 -20.91 -21.25 17.90
CA ARG A 100 -22.36 -21.17 17.64
C ARG A 100 -22.77 -21.88 16.35
N ALA A 101 -22.00 -21.75 15.27
CA ALA A 101 -22.26 -22.45 14.01
C ALA A 101 -22.17 -23.97 14.15
N HIS A 102 -21.25 -24.47 14.98
CA HIS A 102 -21.19 -25.90 15.33
C HIS A 102 -22.36 -26.35 16.21
N ALA A 103 -22.87 -25.49 17.10
CA ALA A 103 -24.04 -25.81 17.92
C ALA A 103 -25.36 -25.85 17.14
N THR A 104 -25.51 -25.04 16.07
CA THR A 104 -26.69 -25.08 15.19
C THR A 104 -26.63 -26.14 14.09
N PHE A 105 -25.45 -26.62 13.69
CA PHE A 105 -25.34 -27.67 12.66
C PHE A 105 -25.63 -29.09 13.20
N SER A 106 -25.75 -29.28 14.52
CA SER A 106 -26.05 -30.60 15.11
C SER A 106 -27.55 -30.93 15.25
N LEU A 107 -28.44 -30.11 14.69
CA LEU A 107 -29.90 -30.31 14.71
C LEU A 107 -30.53 -30.02 13.34
N ASN A 108 -30.08 -30.70 12.28
CA ASN A 108 -30.85 -31.07 11.07
C ASN A 108 -29.89 -31.39 9.92
N SER A 109 -29.50 -32.66 9.79
CA SER A 109 -29.00 -33.17 8.51
C SER A 109 -29.74 -34.47 8.16
N GLN A 110 -30.99 -34.31 7.74
CA GLN A 110 -31.69 -35.31 6.94
C GLN A 110 -32.50 -34.59 5.86
N THR A 111 -31.81 -33.99 4.88
CA THR A 111 -32.38 -33.74 3.53
C THR A 111 -31.27 -33.38 2.54
N THR A 112 -31.12 -34.28 1.58
CA THR A 112 -30.54 -34.15 0.23
C THR A 112 -30.30 -32.74 -0.30
N GLY A 113 -29.03 -32.39 -0.53
CA GLY A 113 -28.61 -31.23 -1.31
C GLY A 113 -27.19 -31.41 -1.81
N VAL A 114 -27.02 -31.46 -3.13
CA VAL A 114 -25.79 -31.80 -3.86
C VAL A 114 -24.63 -30.88 -3.47
N SER A 115 -23.59 -31.47 -2.88
CA SER A 115 -22.28 -30.84 -2.62
C SER A 115 -21.35 -31.14 -3.80
N VAL A 116 -20.87 -30.10 -4.48
CA VAL A 116 -19.75 -30.23 -5.41
C VAL A 116 -18.47 -30.08 -4.61
N GLN A 117 -17.83 -31.22 -4.35
CA GLN A 117 -16.53 -31.32 -3.69
C GLN A 117 -15.43 -31.03 -4.73
N TYR A 118 -14.63 -29.99 -4.53
CA TYR A 118 -13.38 -29.82 -5.27
C TYR A 118 -12.26 -30.40 -4.41
N GLU A 119 -11.88 -31.63 -4.71
CA GLU A 119 -10.67 -32.23 -4.14
C GLU A 119 -9.48 -31.77 -4.98
N VAL A 120 -8.63 -30.94 -4.39
CA VAL A 120 -7.36 -30.52 -4.98
C VAL A 120 -6.27 -31.28 -4.25
N THR A 121 -5.87 -32.42 -4.80
CA THR A 121 -4.65 -33.12 -4.40
C THR A 121 -3.45 -32.41 -5.04
N ILE A 122 -2.56 -31.91 -4.20
CA ILE A 122 -1.24 -31.40 -4.62
C ILE A 122 -0.26 -32.51 -4.26
N ASP A 123 0.10 -33.33 -5.24
CA ASP A 123 1.18 -34.29 -5.08
C ASP A 123 2.51 -33.55 -5.22
N CYS A 124 3.28 -33.51 -4.14
CA CYS A 124 4.65 -33.00 -4.15
C CYS A 124 5.60 -34.10 -4.65
N GLU A 125 5.94 -34.07 -5.95
CA GLU A 125 7.04 -34.88 -6.47
C GLU A 125 8.39 -34.17 -6.26
N GLU A 126 9.21 -34.78 -5.41
CA GLU A 126 10.60 -34.42 -5.18
C GLU A 126 11.50 -35.14 -6.20
N HIS A 127 11.54 -34.68 -7.45
CA HIS A 127 12.75 -34.63 -8.31
C HIS A 127 12.40 -34.35 -9.79
N GLY A 128 12.78 -33.16 -10.27
CA GLY A 128 13.43 -32.98 -11.57
C GLY A 128 12.73 -33.44 -12.86
N GLN A 129 11.55 -32.89 -13.19
CA GLN A 129 11.22 -32.32 -14.53
C GLN A 129 9.73 -31.96 -14.59
N GLU A 130 9.44 -30.67 -14.61
CA GLU A 130 8.10 -30.11 -14.61
C GLU A 130 7.49 -30.18 -16.02
N THR A 131 6.54 -31.09 -16.24
CA THR A 131 5.57 -31.00 -17.35
C THR A 131 4.16 -31.05 -16.78
N ALA A 132 3.49 -29.89 -16.72
CA ALA A 132 2.14 -29.79 -16.19
C ALA A 132 1.12 -30.35 -17.20
N HIS A 133 0.53 -31.51 -16.90
CA HIS A 133 -0.55 -32.09 -17.71
C HIS A 133 -1.91 -31.83 -17.04
N VAL A 134 -2.60 -30.77 -17.48
CA VAL A 134 -3.96 -30.43 -17.02
C VAL A 134 -4.96 -31.42 -17.66
N ARG A 135 -5.47 -32.38 -16.88
CA ARG A 135 -6.54 -33.29 -17.35
C ARG A 135 -7.92 -32.69 -17.05
N ARG A 136 -8.52 -32.09 -18.08
CA ARG A 136 -9.85 -31.47 -18.05
C ARG A 136 -10.94 -32.55 -18.05
N SER A 137 -11.68 -32.70 -16.95
CA SER A 137 -12.91 -33.50 -16.92
C SER A 137 -13.97 -32.85 -17.82
N LYS A 138 -14.43 -33.57 -18.84
CA LYS A 138 -15.47 -33.13 -19.78
C LYS A 138 -16.84 -33.21 -19.08
N GLY A 139 -17.21 -32.14 -18.38
CA GLY A 139 -18.61 -31.83 -18.10
C GLY A 139 -19.25 -31.23 -19.35
N THR A 140 -20.14 -31.97 -20.00
CA THR A 140 -20.94 -31.50 -21.14
C THR A 140 -21.95 -30.45 -20.67
N ARG A 141 -21.54 -29.17 -20.67
CA ARG A 141 -22.46 -28.04 -20.60
C ARG A 141 -22.96 -27.69 -21.99
N LYS A 142 -24.27 -27.66 -22.15
CA LYS A 142 -24.98 -27.11 -23.31
C LYS A 142 -24.66 -25.60 -23.38
N ILE A 143 -23.82 -25.22 -24.35
CA ILE A 143 -23.44 -23.82 -24.58
C ILE A 143 -24.63 -23.14 -25.26
N THR A 144 -25.35 -22.34 -24.50
CA THR A 144 -26.20 -21.27 -25.07
C THR A 144 -25.26 -20.24 -25.69
N SER A 145 -25.45 -19.95 -26.96
CA SER A 145 -24.67 -18.99 -27.76
C SER A 145 -24.65 -17.62 -27.06
N ALA A 146 -23.55 -17.34 -26.37
CA ALA A 146 -23.28 -16.02 -25.80
C ALA A 146 -23.00 -15.03 -26.94
N SER A 147 -23.60 -13.85 -26.85
CA SER A 147 -23.46 -12.74 -27.79
C SER A 147 -21.98 -12.38 -27.96
N ALA A 148 -21.55 -12.03 -29.18
CA ALA A 148 -20.17 -11.63 -29.51
C ALA A 148 -19.63 -10.48 -28.62
N SER A 149 -20.52 -9.67 -28.04
CA SER A 149 -20.17 -8.61 -27.07
C SER A 149 -19.64 -9.13 -25.73
N ASP A 150 -20.05 -10.31 -25.28
CA ASP A 150 -19.58 -10.90 -24.01
C ASP A 150 -18.22 -11.59 -24.16
N GLN A 151 -17.91 -12.11 -25.36
CA GLN A 151 -16.59 -12.67 -25.67
C GLN A 151 -15.49 -11.60 -25.69
N SER A 152 -15.78 -10.39 -26.17
CA SER A 152 -14.83 -9.27 -26.15
C SER A 152 -14.48 -8.84 -24.73
N ARG A 153 -15.47 -8.66 -23.86
CA ARG A 153 -15.24 -8.26 -22.45
C ARG A 153 -14.48 -9.31 -21.64
N ALA A 154 -14.74 -10.59 -21.90
CA ALA A 154 -14.01 -11.68 -21.25
C ALA A 154 -12.53 -11.72 -21.70
N SER A 155 -12.25 -11.44 -22.97
CA SER A 155 -10.89 -11.35 -23.50
C SER A 155 -10.11 -10.19 -22.88
N ASP A 156 -10.74 -9.02 -22.75
CA ASP A 156 -10.12 -7.83 -22.15
C ASP A 156 -9.79 -8.06 -20.66
N SER A 157 -10.71 -8.65 -19.90
CA SER A 157 -10.47 -9.01 -18.50
C SER A 157 -9.33 -10.03 -18.34
N CYS A 158 -9.19 -10.98 -19.27
CA CYS A 158 -8.11 -11.95 -19.25
C CYS A 158 -6.76 -11.25 -19.48
N ASN A 159 -6.66 -10.40 -20.49
CA ASN A 159 -5.44 -9.64 -20.80
C ASN A 159 -4.99 -8.76 -19.62
N VAL A 160 -5.93 -8.08 -18.95
CA VAL A 160 -5.61 -7.29 -17.75
C VAL A 160 -5.03 -8.16 -16.62
N SER A 161 -5.59 -9.35 -16.38
CA SER A 161 -5.09 -10.25 -15.34
C SER A 161 -3.69 -10.80 -15.64
N VAL A 162 -3.42 -11.15 -16.90
CA VAL A 162 -2.11 -11.61 -17.36
C VAL A 162 -1.08 -10.49 -17.28
N GLY A 163 -1.46 -9.28 -17.71
CA GLY A 163 -0.60 -8.10 -17.61
C GLY A 163 -0.23 -7.75 -16.16
N ARG A 164 -1.19 -7.79 -15.23
CA ARG A 164 -0.92 -7.61 -13.79
C ARG A 164 -0.01 -8.70 -13.21
N SER A 165 -0.15 -9.93 -13.68
CA SER A 165 0.69 -11.06 -13.24
C SER A 165 2.13 -10.88 -13.72
N GLN A 166 2.32 -10.50 -14.99
CA GLN A 166 3.63 -10.13 -15.54
C GLN A 166 4.25 -8.94 -14.82
N LEU A 167 3.42 -7.97 -14.41
CA LEU A 167 3.84 -6.85 -13.60
C LEU A 167 4.46 -7.27 -12.26
N ARG A 168 3.73 -8.12 -11.53
CA ARG A 168 4.15 -8.64 -10.23
C ARG A 168 5.41 -9.49 -10.38
N LEU A 169 5.50 -10.27 -11.46
CA LEU A 169 6.71 -11.03 -11.75
C LEU A 169 7.92 -10.11 -11.97
N GLY A 170 7.74 -9.02 -12.73
CA GLY A 170 8.76 -7.99 -12.92
C GLY A 170 9.18 -7.33 -11.60
N GLN A 171 8.20 -6.92 -10.77
CA GLN A 171 8.47 -6.37 -9.44
C GLN A 171 9.22 -7.36 -8.54
N VAL A 172 8.83 -8.64 -8.53
CA VAL A 172 9.52 -9.66 -7.74
C VAL A 172 10.96 -9.88 -8.24
N ALA A 173 11.18 -9.88 -9.56
CA ALA A 173 12.53 -9.97 -10.14
C ALA A 173 13.41 -8.78 -9.73
N LEU A 174 12.85 -7.56 -9.68
CA LEU A 174 13.55 -6.38 -9.18
C LEU A 174 13.84 -6.47 -7.69
N TYR A 175 12.80 -6.60 -6.86
CA TYR A 175 12.91 -6.47 -5.41
C TYR A 175 13.64 -7.64 -4.75
N LYS A 176 13.44 -8.87 -5.24
CA LYS A 176 14.05 -10.06 -4.60
C LYS A 176 15.36 -10.49 -5.23
N ARG A 177 15.53 -10.31 -6.54
CA ARG A 177 16.68 -10.86 -7.27
C ARG A 177 17.63 -9.81 -7.83
N ARG A 178 17.26 -8.52 -7.82
CA ARG A 178 17.99 -7.43 -8.49
C ARG A 178 18.30 -7.73 -9.96
N GLU A 179 17.49 -8.56 -10.61
CA GLU A 179 17.65 -8.95 -12.02
C GLU A 179 16.95 -7.92 -12.93
N VAL A 180 17.58 -6.75 -13.11
CA VAL A 180 17.07 -5.66 -13.96
C VAL A 180 16.66 -6.14 -15.38
N PRO A 181 17.45 -6.99 -16.08
CA PRO A 181 17.08 -7.45 -17.42
C PRO A 181 15.84 -8.36 -17.42
N ALA A 182 15.65 -9.18 -16.38
CA ALA A 182 14.47 -10.04 -16.27
C ALA A 182 13.21 -9.20 -16.03
N ALA A 183 13.30 -8.21 -15.16
CA ALA A 183 12.21 -7.28 -14.89
C ALA A 183 11.79 -6.47 -16.12
N LEU A 184 12.77 -5.96 -16.88
CA LEU A 184 12.52 -5.24 -18.12
C LEU A 184 11.79 -6.11 -19.15
N ARG A 185 12.14 -7.40 -19.26
CA ARG A 185 11.43 -8.34 -20.16
C ARG A 185 9.97 -8.52 -19.73
N SER A 186 9.72 -8.77 -18.45
CA SER A 186 8.36 -8.95 -17.92
C SER A 186 7.50 -7.69 -18.08
N LEU A 187 8.08 -6.50 -17.87
CA LEU A 187 7.36 -5.23 -18.03
C LEU A 187 7.08 -4.90 -19.49
N ARG A 188 8.01 -5.17 -20.42
CA ARG A 188 7.75 -5.05 -21.86
C ARG A 188 6.63 -5.98 -22.31
N GLN A 189 6.61 -7.21 -21.79
CA GLN A 189 5.55 -8.17 -22.08
C GLN A 189 4.20 -7.70 -21.50
N ALA A 190 4.19 -7.19 -20.27
CA ALA A 190 2.99 -6.59 -19.67
C ALA A 190 2.46 -5.41 -20.52
N ARG A 191 3.35 -4.57 -21.03
CA ARG A 191 3.00 -3.43 -21.91
C ARG A 191 2.35 -3.87 -23.22
N HIS A 192 2.87 -4.90 -23.86
CA HIS A 192 2.26 -5.44 -25.09
C HIS A 192 0.85 -5.99 -24.85
N ILE A 193 0.61 -6.60 -23.67
CA ILE A 193 -0.67 -7.20 -23.31
C ILE A 193 -1.69 -6.13 -22.88
N CYS A 194 -1.25 -5.10 -22.16
CA CYS A 194 -2.10 -4.06 -21.59
C CYS A 194 -2.10 -2.76 -22.42
N ARG A 195 -2.21 -2.84 -23.76
CA ARG A 195 -2.20 -1.66 -24.64
C ARG A 195 -3.21 -0.56 -24.27
N HIS A 196 -4.31 -0.93 -23.62
CA HIS A 196 -5.40 -0.01 -23.25
C HIS A 196 -5.51 0.25 -21.75
N HIS A 197 -4.62 -0.31 -20.92
CA HIS A 197 -4.68 -0.09 -19.49
C HIS A 197 -3.58 0.88 -19.08
N PRO A 198 -3.88 1.92 -18.27
CA PRO A 198 -2.84 2.78 -17.71
C PRO A 198 -1.85 1.92 -16.91
N LEU A 199 -0.58 1.95 -17.32
CA LEU A 199 0.55 1.22 -16.72
C LEU A 199 1.47 2.17 -15.94
N PHE A 200 0.96 3.32 -15.49
CA PHE A 200 1.78 4.35 -14.85
C PHE A 200 2.44 3.86 -13.55
N GLU A 201 1.70 3.19 -12.66
CA GLU A 201 2.22 2.61 -11.39
C GLU A 201 3.44 1.71 -11.62
N PRO A 202 3.38 0.73 -12.55
CA PRO A 202 4.52 -0.11 -12.86
C PRO A 202 5.71 0.63 -13.45
N LEU A 203 5.47 1.56 -14.38
CA LEU A 203 6.53 2.36 -15.00
C LEU A 203 7.22 3.24 -13.95
N HIS A 204 6.44 3.83 -13.05
CA HIS A 204 6.93 4.62 -11.93
C HIS A 204 7.77 3.77 -10.97
N SER A 205 7.27 2.60 -10.57
CA SER A 205 8.00 1.66 -9.70
C SER A 205 9.34 1.22 -10.33
N LEU A 206 9.38 1.06 -11.66
CA LEU A 206 10.60 0.72 -12.38
C LEU A 206 11.60 1.89 -12.36
N GLY A 207 11.11 3.12 -12.56
CA GLY A 207 11.92 4.33 -12.43
C GLY A 207 12.59 4.44 -11.05
N GLU A 208 11.85 4.16 -9.97
CA GLU A 208 12.40 4.17 -8.60
C GLU A 208 13.51 3.14 -8.39
N VAL A 209 13.35 1.93 -8.95
CA VAL A 209 14.38 0.90 -8.84
C VAL A 209 15.63 1.26 -9.65
N LEU A 210 15.47 1.83 -10.85
CA LEU A 210 16.59 2.28 -11.68
C LEU A 210 17.33 3.45 -11.03
N LEU A 211 16.60 4.36 -10.40
CA LEU A 211 17.16 5.43 -9.58
C LEU A 211 18.02 4.85 -8.43
N GLY A 212 17.51 3.83 -7.73
CA GLY A 212 18.27 3.12 -6.69
C GLY A 212 19.52 2.38 -7.20
N HIS A 213 19.57 2.07 -8.49
CA HIS A 213 20.72 1.48 -9.18
C HIS A 213 21.64 2.52 -9.85
N ASN A 214 21.34 3.82 -9.69
CA ASN A 214 22.07 4.91 -10.32
C ASN A 214 22.07 4.87 -11.87
N ASP A 215 21.08 4.21 -12.48
CA ASP A 215 20.83 4.22 -13.92
C ASP A 215 19.86 5.36 -14.26
N LEU A 216 20.40 6.58 -14.20
CA LEU A 216 19.62 7.82 -14.25
C LEU A 216 18.94 8.03 -15.61
N ASP A 217 19.61 7.66 -16.70
CA ASP A 217 19.09 7.79 -18.07
C ASP A 217 17.84 6.91 -18.28
N SER A 218 17.90 5.66 -17.83
CA SER A 218 16.76 4.75 -17.92
C SER A 218 15.64 5.20 -16.99
N ALA A 219 15.97 5.66 -15.77
CA ALA A 219 14.99 6.17 -14.83
C ALA A 219 14.22 7.38 -15.39
N GLU A 220 14.92 8.34 -16.01
CA GLU A 220 14.31 9.49 -16.68
C GLU A 220 13.30 9.04 -17.74
N LEU A 221 13.69 8.10 -18.60
CA LEU A 221 12.83 7.60 -19.67
C LEU A 221 11.54 6.97 -19.12
N PHE A 222 11.61 6.16 -18.06
CA PHE A 222 10.44 5.51 -17.48
C PHE A 222 9.56 6.47 -16.67
N PHE A 223 10.14 7.45 -15.97
CA PHE A 223 9.35 8.48 -15.30
C PHE A 223 8.63 9.38 -16.29
N GLY A 224 9.29 9.80 -17.38
CA GLY A 224 8.66 10.58 -18.44
C GLY A 224 7.51 9.83 -19.13
N GLU A 225 7.69 8.53 -19.38
CA GLU A 225 6.62 7.69 -19.96
C GLU A 225 5.45 7.50 -18.99
N SER A 226 5.71 7.32 -17.69
CA SER A 226 4.67 7.22 -16.67
C SER A 226 3.87 8.52 -16.57
N LEU A 227 4.55 9.67 -16.60
CA LEU A 227 3.94 10.98 -16.53
C LEU A 227 3.04 11.27 -17.74
N THR A 228 3.52 10.98 -18.94
CA THR A 228 2.73 11.16 -20.18
C THR A 228 1.44 10.34 -20.14
N ILE A 229 1.50 9.10 -19.63
CA ILE A 229 0.29 8.26 -19.45
C ILE A 229 -0.65 8.86 -18.39
N GLN A 230 -0.14 9.42 -17.29
CA GLN A 230 -1.01 10.02 -16.27
C GLN A 230 -1.71 11.28 -16.73
N MET A 231 -1.01 12.12 -17.49
CA MET A 231 -1.59 13.34 -18.07
C MET A 231 -2.69 13.03 -19.09
N ASP A 232 -2.56 11.93 -19.85
CA ASP A 232 -3.59 11.50 -20.82
C ASP A 232 -4.87 10.97 -20.16
N VAL A 233 -4.80 10.53 -18.90
CA VAL A 233 -5.94 9.93 -18.16
C VAL A 233 -6.60 10.94 -17.21
N ASP A 234 -6.26 12.24 -17.29
CA ASP A 234 -6.85 13.32 -16.47
C ASP A 234 -6.77 13.07 -14.94
N TYR A 235 -5.76 12.32 -14.49
CA TYR A 235 -5.53 12.10 -13.05
C TYR A 235 -4.59 13.17 -12.48
N GLU A 236 -5.09 14.40 -12.31
CA GLU A 236 -4.33 15.56 -11.77
C GLU A 236 -3.62 15.25 -10.45
N MET A 237 -4.28 14.51 -9.54
CA MET A 237 -3.69 14.15 -8.23
C MET A 237 -2.48 13.22 -8.36
N VAL A 238 -2.50 12.31 -9.34
CA VAL A 238 -1.44 11.31 -9.51
C VAL A 238 -0.26 11.91 -10.27
N ALA A 239 -0.52 12.86 -11.19
CA ALA A 239 0.50 13.61 -11.92
C ALA A 239 1.48 14.32 -10.97
N GLY A 240 0.99 14.93 -9.88
CA GLY A 240 1.84 15.55 -8.87
C GLY A 240 2.83 14.58 -8.22
N TYR A 241 2.40 13.35 -7.94
CA TYR A 241 3.26 12.31 -7.36
C TYR A 241 4.32 11.81 -8.37
N ALA A 242 3.96 11.72 -9.64
CA ALA A 242 4.88 11.32 -10.68
C ALA A 242 5.90 12.38 -11.08
N LEU A 243 5.67 13.66 -10.77
CA LEU A 243 6.61 14.77 -11.04
C LEU A 243 7.72 14.91 -10.00
N LEU A 244 7.45 14.51 -8.74
CA LEU A 244 8.41 14.57 -7.63
C LEU A 244 9.67 13.74 -7.88
N ASN A 245 9.50 12.51 -8.35
CA ASN A 245 10.61 11.58 -8.58
C ASN A 245 11.54 12.01 -9.74
N PRO A 246 11.07 12.36 -10.95
CA PRO A 246 11.95 12.88 -12.00
C PRO A 246 12.64 14.19 -11.61
N GLY A 247 12.02 15.06 -10.81
CA GLY A 247 12.71 16.24 -10.27
C GLY A 247 13.94 15.88 -9.42
N ALA A 248 13.85 14.82 -8.60
CA ALA A 248 14.99 14.30 -7.86
C ALA A 248 16.05 13.68 -8.79
N THR A 249 15.63 12.96 -9.82
CA THR A 249 16.53 12.38 -10.84
C THR A 249 17.31 13.48 -11.58
N TYR A 250 16.65 14.55 -12.01
CA TYR A 250 17.29 15.68 -12.71
C TYR A 250 18.33 16.40 -11.88
N ARG A 251 18.04 16.59 -10.58
CA ARG A 251 19.01 17.16 -9.66
C ARG A 251 20.22 16.24 -9.45
N GLN A 252 20.04 14.91 -9.49
CA GLN A 252 21.16 13.96 -9.44
C GLN A 252 21.99 13.94 -10.72
N ILE A 253 21.35 14.10 -11.88
CA ILE A 253 22.02 14.23 -13.18
C ILE A 253 22.80 15.56 -13.29
N GLY A 254 22.37 16.58 -12.54
CA GLY A 254 22.92 17.95 -12.61
C GLY A 254 22.27 18.80 -13.71
N ASP A 255 21.09 18.41 -14.20
CA ASP A 255 20.29 19.18 -15.15
C ASP A 255 19.26 20.02 -14.37
N ASP A 256 19.74 21.09 -13.74
CA ASP A 256 18.91 21.95 -12.88
C ASP A 256 17.77 22.61 -13.66
N ASN A 257 17.94 22.88 -14.96
CA ASN A 257 16.91 23.48 -15.81
C ASN A 257 15.68 22.58 -15.95
N LYS A 258 15.87 21.28 -16.17
CA LYS A 258 14.76 20.31 -16.21
C LYS A 258 14.13 20.11 -14.83
N GLY A 259 14.93 20.16 -13.78
CA GLY A 259 14.45 20.11 -12.40
C GLY A 259 13.52 21.29 -12.07
N GLU A 260 13.92 22.51 -12.45
CA GLU A 260 13.11 23.72 -12.28
C GLU A 260 11.85 23.69 -13.14
N ALA A 261 11.94 23.23 -14.39
CA ALA A 261 10.77 23.08 -15.25
C ALA A 261 9.71 22.13 -14.66
N ASN A 262 10.13 21.01 -14.07
CA ASN A 262 9.21 20.10 -13.37
C ASN A 262 8.59 20.73 -12.12
N CYS A 263 9.33 21.57 -11.39
CA CYS A 263 8.79 22.29 -10.24
C CYS A 263 7.74 23.33 -10.66
N GLY A 264 7.99 24.06 -11.77
CA GLY A 264 7.02 24.99 -12.34
C GLY A 264 5.73 24.29 -12.78
N LEU A 265 5.84 23.10 -13.37
CA LEU A 265 4.68 22.29 -13.75
C LEU A 265 3.87 21.82 -12.52
N LEU A 266 4.53 21.64 -11.38
CA LEU A 266 3.89 21.34 -10.10
C LEU A 266 3.10 22.54 -9.54
N ASP A 267 3.64 23.75 -9.68
CA ASP A 267 3.00 24.99 -9.28
C ASP A 267 1.76 25.29 -10.15
N ASP A 268 1.85 25.01 -11.45
CA ASP A 268 0.73 25.15 -12.41
C ASP A 268 -0.42 24.17 -12.13
N LEU A 269 -0.12 23.00 -11.54
CA LEU A 269 -1.15 22.02 -11.11
C LEU A 269 -1.97 22.50 -9.89
N GLY A 270 -1.58 23.61 -9.24
CA GLY A 270 -2.41 24.71 -8.72
C GLY A 270 -3.61 24.47 -7.76
N HIS A 271 -4.04 23.24 -7.50
CA HIS A 271 -5.30 22.95 -6.80
C HIS A 271 -5.18 22.03 -5.59
N LEU A 272 -4.02 21.38 -5.41
CA LEU A 272 -3.72 20.60 -4.22
C LEU A 272 -3.01 21.48 -3.20
N PRO A 273 -3.49 21.56 -1.95
CA PRO A 273 -2.93 22.47 -0.98
C PRO A 273 -1.48 22.05 -0.69
N LEU A 274 -0.54 23.00 -0.87
CA LEU A 274 0.92 22.84 -0.76
C LEU A 274 1.39 21.99 0.45
N TRP A 275 0.62 21.99 1.55
CA TRP A 275 0.93 21.22 2.75
C TRP A 275 0.69 19.70 2.61
N GLU A 276 -0.20 19.23 1.73
CA GLU A 276 -0.38 17.80 1.43
C GLU A 276 0.81 17.26 0.62
N LEU A 277 1.28 18.03 -0.37
CA LEU A 277 2.49 17.72 -1.13
C LEU A 277 3.74 17.79 -0.25
N ALA A 278 3.83 18.80 0.63
CA ALA A 278 4.94 18.92 1.59
C ALA A 278 4.94 17.82 2.65
N ALA A 279 3.77 17.33 3.09
CA ALA A 279 3.67 16.22 4.03
C ALA A 279 4.12 14.89 3.41
N MET A 280 3.82 14.65 2.12
CA MET A 280 4.27 13.46 1.40
C MET A 280 5.75 13.55 1.00
N GLY A 281 6.20 14.70 0.49
CA GLY A 281 7.61 14.95 0.20
C GLY A 281 8.50 14.92 1.45
N GLY A 282 8.01 15.43 2.59
CA GLY A 282 8.72 15.39 3.87
C GLY A 282 8.98 13.98 4.40
N LEU A 283 8.04 13.04 4.17
CA LEU A 283 8.24 11.62 4.50
C LEU A 283 9.34 10.97 3.64
N MET A 284 9.44 11.38 2.38
CA MET A 284 10.44 10.84 1.44
C MET A 284 11.83 11.41 1.70
N VAL A 285 11.94 12.70 2.05
CA VAL A 285 13.21 13.32 2.47
C VAL A 285 13.72 12.69 3.78
N LEU A 286 12.82 12.39 4.73
CA LEU A 286 13.19 11.66 5.96
C LEU A 286 13.67 10.23 5.66
N ALA A 287 13.03 9.52 4.72
CA ALA A 287 13.50 8.20 4.29
C ALA A 287 14.86 8.28 3.55
N SER A 288 15.12 9.35 2.81
CA SER A 288 16.39 9.56 2.09
C SER A 288 17.54 9.97 3.03
N MET A 289 17.24 10.68 4.14
CA MET A 289 18.23 10.97 5.18
C MET A 289 18.65 9.72 5.98
N ASP A 290 17.74 8.76 6.17
CA ASP A 290 18.04 7.50 6.88
C ASP A 290 18.97 6.58 6.07
N ILE A 291 18.86 6.59 4.73
CA ILE A 291 19.76 5.82 3.83
C ILE A 291 21.20 6.35 3.90
N LYS A 292 21.40 7.67 3.95
CA LYS A 292 22.74 8.27 4.09
C LYS A 292 23.38 8.02 5.46
N HIS A 293 22.57 7.84 6.50
CA HIS A 293 23.10 7.54 7.83
C HIS A 293 23.58 6.07 7.96
N ASN A 294 22.98 5.15 7.20
CA ASN A 294 23.42 3.75 7.15
C ASN A 294 24.67 3.52 6.27
N GLU A 295 24.90 4.32 5.22
CA GLU A 295 26.15 4.22 4.44
C GLU A 295 27.39 4.68 5.22
N PHE A 296 27.24 5.54 6.23
CA PHE A 296 28.36 6.00 7.04
C PHE A 296 28.88 4.94 8.02
N ASN A 297 28.05 3.96 8.41
CA ASN A 297 28.46 2.89 9.32
C ASN A 297 29.13 1.69 8.64
N LEU A 298 29.11 1.61 7.30
CA LEU A 298 29.69 0.49 6.54
C LEU A 298 31.11 0.77 6.03
N LYS A 299 31.64 1.99 6.20
CA LYS A 299 33.03 2.32 5.83
C LYS A 299 34.02 2.18 6.99
N ASP A 300 33.54 1.99 8.20
CA ASP A 300 34.34 1.89 9.43
C ASP A 300 34.35 0.47 10.04
N ALA A 301 33.88 -0.54 9.29
CA ALA A 301 33.92 -1.97 9.65
C ALA A 301 34.62 -2.78 8.56
#